data_AF-A8UNV4-F1
#
_entry.id   AF-A8UNV4-F1
#
_cell.length_a   1.000
_cell.length_b   1.000
_cell.length_c   1.000
_cell.angle_alpha   90.00
_cell.angle_beta   90.00
_cell.angle_gamma   90.00
#
_symmetry.space_group_name_H-M   'P 1'
#
loop_
_entity.id
_entity.type
_entity.pdbx_description
1 polymer ?
#
loop_
_entity_poly.entity_id
_entity_poly.type
_entity_poly.pdbx_seq_one_letter_code
_entity_poly.pdbx_strand_id
1 'polypeptide(L)'
;MSKKPPIINCHAHVFTGDYVPPFLAKTYLPGPLYRALSLSFVIKVLRWYYTKIKPWFYKDNYKSWQRFWAKCELFFKRTFILGILKFLIEAYLLVSVVFYLGLAFFNVDVNYTGFKALIVKALVWLQDSGWIVKVPSLFYKLVFFILILIFFKSVRNIVFALLRQLKVLPGKHFSDLFHRYVQIGLFSKYKKQSGIYDKLKKQYPPEAHFVGLPMDMQYMQAGSLKQVYDKTQKEFIKIPKDPKTNKRDKFFAMQYQMQGLLDIKQRKTDKDLFHPFVFAHPERMTDKRYFDYTVDPETGKVSLVKGCMMQVYLEEHQFAGIKIYPALGYYPFNELLLPLWKYCIQHSLPIMTHCIKGTIFFRGKKKKEWDNHPIFTEGKVDETKRKAVETDKRVDFDIDADYIQEDSNALHLNEVKNIDYCNNFTNPLNYLCLLDETLLKKVVAQAKDKSIQQLFYDTSGVWRPDGLKDLKLCFAHFGGDDQWKRFLESDRDNYTTQLILQPQKGIDFFENVSGNPSPGKLAYVWKHVDWYTIICSIMLQYDNVYADISYILHDAIILPLLKQTLSNDNLKTKVLYGSDFYVVRNHKSDKAILADMRAGLTEHEFDQIARYNPRGYLNLPTF
;
A
#
# COMPACT_ATOMS: atom_id res chain seq x y z
N MET A 1 -18.57 -0.40 37.21
CA MET A 1 -18.39 -0.23 35.74
C MET A 1 -18.36 -1.61 35.12
N SER A 2 -19.21 -1.91 34.12
CA SER A 2 -19.15 -3.18 33.40
C SER A 2 -17.79 -3.33 32.70
N LYS A 3 -17.25 -4.55 32.64
CA LYS A 3 -15.95 -4.82 32.00
C LYS A 3 -16.12 -4.63 30.49
N LYS A 4 -15.45 -3.63 29.91
CA LYS A 4 -15.48 -3.39 28.45
C LYS A 4 -14.83 -4.56 27.69
N PRO A 5 -15.36 -4.94 26.51
CA PRO A 5 -14.73 -5.95 25.66
C PRO A 5 -13.29 -5.57 25.27
N PRO A 6 -12.33 -6.51 25.16
CA PRO A 6 -10.97 -6.18 24.74
C PRO A 6 -10.86 -5.50 23.37
N ILE A 7 -9.81 -4.69 23.20
CA ILE A 7 -9.48 -4.01 21.93
C ILE A 7 -9.12 -5.05 20.86
N ILE A 8 -9.55 -4.82 19.63
CA ILE A 8 -9.22 -5.61 18.46
C ILE A 8 -8.52 -4.71 17.44
N ASN A 9 -7.30 -5.06 17.07
CA ASN A 9 -6.58 -4.46 15.96
C ASN A 9 -6.82 -5.31 14.70
N CYS A 10 -7.67 -4.82 13.80
CA CYS A 10 -8.08 -5.55 12.60
C CYS A 10 -7.00 -5.61 11.50
N HIS A 11 -5.89 -4.89 11.64
CA HIS A 11 -4.89 -4.81 10.58
C HIS A 11 -3.48 -4.82 11.14
N ALA A 12 -2.86 -6.00 11.09
CA ALA A 12 -1.47 -6.18 11.44
C ALA A 12 -0.77 -7.20 10.53
N HIS A 13 0.42 -6.82 10.06
CA HIS A 13 1.36 -7.68 9.37
C HIS A 13 2.46 -8.16 10.29
N VAL A 14 2.78 -9.46 10.18
CA VAL A 14 3.84 -10.11 10.97
C VAL A 14 4.84 -10.86 10.09
N PHE A 15 4.78 -10.69 8.77
CA PHE A 15 5.69 -11.33 7.82
C PHE A 15 7.14 -10.85 8.02
N THR A 16 8.12 -11.72 7.73
CA THR A 16 9.54 -11.35 7.72
C THR A 16 9.96 -10.87 6.34
N GLY A 17 11.09 -10.16 6.25
CA GLY A 17 11.68 -9.77 4.97
C GLY A 17 12.06 -10.93 4.04
N ASP A 18 12.04 -12.18 4.53
CA ASP A 18 12.38 -13.36 3.75
C ASP A 18 11.27 -13.75 2.76
N TYR A 19 10.04 -13.28 3.00
CA TYR A 19 8.90 -13.48 2.10
C TYR A 19 8.72 -12.33 1.10
N VAL A 20 9.61 -11.33 1.11
CA VAL A 20 9.55 -10.16 0.23
C VAL A 20 10.47 -10.37 -0.97
N PRO A 21 9.98 -10.21 -2.22
CA PRO A 21 10.80 -10.29 -3.41
C PRO A 21 12.02 -9.35 -3.39
N PRO A 22 13.16 -9.76 -3.98
CA PRO A 22 14.42 -9.04 -3.81
C PRO A 22 14.53 -7.74 -4.60
N PHE A 23 13.72 -7.53 -5.65
CA PHE A 23 13.89 -6.42 -6.60
C PHE A 23 12.73 -5.43 -6.61
N LEU A 24 12.31 -4.95 -5.44
CA LEU A 24 11.25 -3.93 -5.37
C LEU A 24 11.68 -2.60 -6.02
N ALA A 25 12.98 -2.30 -6.08
CA ALA A 25 13.49 -1.10 -6.74
C ALA A 25 13.46 -1.17 -8.29
N LYS A 26 13.05 -2.30 -8.89
CA LYS A 26 13.06 -2.54 -10.34
C LYS A 26 12.30 -1.48 -11.15
N THR A 27 11.28 -0.85 -10.57
CA THR A 27 10.49 0.19 -11.24
C THR A 27 11.16 1.57 -11.19
N TYR A 28 12.11 1.79 -10.27
CA TYR A 28 12.71 3.10 -10.02
C TYR A 28 14.16 3.21 -10.49
N LEU A 29 14.85 2.08 -10.64
CA LEU A 29 16.27 2.03 -10.99
C LEU A 29 16.49 1.13 -12.21
N PRO A 30 17.51 1.43 -13.04
CA PRO A 30 17.87 0.59 -14.18
C PRO A 30 18.48 -0.76 -13.76
N GLY A 31 18.50 -1.70 -14.71
CA GLY A 31 18.96 -3.09 -14.61
C GLY A 31 20.07 -3.37 -13.59
N PRO A 32 21.27 -2.82 -13.80
CA PRO A 32 22.41 -3.05 -12.92
C PRO A 32 22.20 -2.50 -11.50
N LEU A 33 21.61 -1.31 -11.38
CA LEU A 33 21.47 -0.60 -10.11
C LEU A 33 20.44 -1.25 -9.18
N TYR A 34 19.27 -1.67 -9.68
CA TYR A 34 18.28 -2.31 -8.80
C TYR A 34 18.74 -3.70 -8.33
N ARG A 35 19.57 -4.39 -9.13
CA ARG A 35 20.15 -5.69 -8.74
C ARG A 35 21.21 -5.52 -7.66
N ALA A 36 22.03 -4.48 -7.78
CA ALA A 36 23.00 -4.11 -6.74
C ALA A 36 22.29 -3.70 -5.44
N LEU A 37 21.28 -2.84 -5.52
CA LEU A 37 20.43 -2.43 -4.40
C LEU A 37 19.28 -3.40 -4.11
N SER A 38 19.53 -4.70 -4.28
CA SER A 38 18.56 -5.73 -3.91
C SER A 38 18.22 -5.66 -2.42
N LEU A 39 16.98 -6.03 -2.06
CA LEU A 39 16.53 -6.05 -0.67
C LEU A 39 17.47 -6.89 0.21
N SER A 40 17.95 -8.03 -0.29
CA SER A 40 18.91 -8.87 0.44
C SER A 40 20.24 -8.15 0.73
N PHE A 41 20.75 -7.34 -0.20
CA PHE A 41 21.94 -6.53 0.02
C PHE A 41 21.68 -5.44 1.06
N VAL A 42 20.59 -4.69 0.91
CA VAL A 42 20.21 -3.62 1.85
C VAL A 42 20.02 -4.18 3.26
N ILE A 43 19.34 -5.32 3.41
CA ILE A 43 19.16 -6.01 4.69
C ILE A 43 20.52 -6.39 5.30
N LYS A 44 21.47 -6.93 4.51
CA LYS A 44 22.82 -7.28 5.00
C LYS A 44 23.56 -6.04 5.51
N VAL A 45 23.55 -4.94 4.74
CA VAL A 45 24.19 -3.67 5.12
C VAL A 45 23.57 -3.10 6.39
N LEU A 46 22.24 -3.06 6.48
CA LEU A 46 21.54 -2.57 7.67
C LEU A 46 21.82 -3.46 8.89
N ARG A 47 21.80 -4.79 8.72
CA ARG A 47 22.13 -5.73 9.79
C ARG A 47 23.54 -5.49 10.29
N TRP A 48 24.53 -5.33 9.40
CA TRP A 48 25.89 -4.97 9.78
C TRP A 48 25.97 -3.63 10.52
N TYR A 49 25.35 -2.57 9.99
CA TYR A 49 25.31 -1.25 10.64
C TYR A 49 24.73 -1.35 12.05
N TYR A 50 23.57 -1.97 12.23
CA TYR A 50 22.90 -2.04 13.53
C TYR A 50 23.52 -3.02 14.53
N THR A 51 24.31 -3.99 14.08
CA THR A 51 24.95 -4.99 14.98
C THR A 51 26.42 -4.68 15.27
N LYS A 52 27.12 -3.98 14.37
CA LYS A 52 28.55 -3.67 14.50
C LYS A 52 28.82 -2.18 14.67
N ILE A 53 28.20 -1.32 13.85
CA ILE A 53 28.48 0.13 13.84
C ILE A 53 27.70 0.89 14.93
N LYS A 54 26.37 0.72 14.99
CA LYS A 54 25.53 1.46 15.96
C LYS A 54 25.95 1.24 17.42
N PRO A 55 26.30 0.01 17.86
CA PRO A 55 26.83 -0.22 19.21
C PRO A 55 28.10 0.58 19.52
N TRP A 56 28.95 0.85 18.52
CA TRP A 56 30.18 1.63 18.69
C TRP A 56 29.90 3.08 19.12
N PHE A 57 28.76 3.66 18.70
CA PHE A 57 28.36 5.01 19.13
C PHE A 57 28.05 5.12 20.63
N TYR A 58 27.79 4.01 21.31
CA TYR A 58 27.55 4.01 22.75
C TYR A 58 28.83 3.79 23.57
N LYS A 59 29.96 3.47 22.93
CA LYS A 59 31.26 3.27 23.59
C LYS A 59 31.90 4.60 23.99
N ASP A 60 32.66 4.58 25.08
CA ASP A 60 33.27 5.79 25.64
C ASP A 60 34.30 6.44 24.71
N ASN A 61 35.01 5.66 23.90
CA ASN A 61 35.94 6.18 22.89
C ASN A 61 35.23 7.10 21.88
N TYR A 62 34.04 6.70 21.41
CA TYR A 62 33.26 7.51 20.49
C TYR A 62 32.72 8.77 21.18
N LYS A 63 32.20 8.64 22.40
CA LYS A 63 31.74 9.81 23.20
C LYS A 63 32.89 10.78 23.49
N SER A 64 34.11 10.28 23.71
CA SER A 64 35.31 11.11 23.87
C SER A 64 35.66 11.85 22.57
N TRP A 65 35.67 11.13 21.45
CA TRP A 65 35.89 11.71 20.12
C TRP A 65 34.83 12.77 19.76
N GLN A 66 33.56 12.51 20.06
CA GLN A 66 32.48 13.48 19.85
C GLN A 66 32.66 14.73 20.71
N ARG A 67 33.05 14.57 21.99
CA ARG A 67 33.38 15.70 22.87
C ARG A 67 34.57 16.50 22.36
N PHE A 68 35.59 15.84 21.83
CA PHE A 68 36.75 16.49 21.22
C PHE A 68 36.32 17.37 20.03
N TRP A 69 35.57 16.82 19.08
CA TRP A 69 35.08 17.60 17.93
C TRP A 69 34.15 18.75 18.34
N ALA A 70 33.29 18.54 19.34
CA ALA A 70 32.46 19.63 19.87
C ALA A 70 33.32 20.75 20.48
N LYS A 71 34.40 20.42 21.20
CA LYS A 71 35.37 21.40 21.71
C LYS A 71 36.08 22.14 20.58
N CYS A 72 36.51 21.43 19.53
CA CYS A 72 37.09 22.05 18.34
C CYS A 72 36.08 23.01 17.68
N GLU A 73 34.83 22.60 17.48
CA GLU A 73 33.81 23.46 16.87
C GLU A 73 33.54 24.71 17.71
N LEU A 74 33.47 24.58 19.04
CA LEU A 74 33.35 25.71 19.95
C LEU A 74 34.57 26.65 19.88
N PHE A 75 35.77 26.11 19.74
CA PHE A 75 37.00 26.89 19.56
C PHE A 75 36.98 27.71 18.26
N PHE A 76 36.63 27.09 17.13
CA PHE A 76 36.49 27.80 15.85
C PHE A 76 35.40 28.87 15.86
N LYS A 77 34.29 28.68 16.60
CA LYS A 77 33.22 29.68 16.71
C LYS A 77 33.56 30.85 17.63
N ARG A 78 34.40 30.64 18.65
CA ARG A 78 34.79 31.68 19.61
C ARG A 78 35.85 32.62 19.06
N THR A 79 36.63 32.18 18.09
CA THR A 79 37.71 32.98 17.49
C THR A 79 37.30 33.46 16.10
N PHE A 80 37.04 34.76 15.94
CA PHE A 80 36.56 35.37 14.70
C PHE A 80 37.43 35.01 13.47
N ILE A 81 38.76 35.11 13.60
CA ILE A 81 39.72 34.82 12.53
C ILE A 81 39.64 33.35 12.08
N LEU A 82 39.57 32.42 13.05
CA LEU A 82 39.46 30.98 12.74
C LEU A 82 38.10 30.63 12.15
N GLY A 83 37.04 31.35 12.54
CA GLY A 83 35.73 31.27 11.93
C GLY A 83 35.76 31.65 10.44
N ILE A 84 36.43 32.75 10.10
CA ILE A 84 36.64 33.19 8.71
C ILE A 84 37.46 32.16 7.93
N LEU A 85 38.58 31.70 8.49
CA LEU A 85 39.43 30.71 7.82
C LEU A 85 38.66 29.41 7.53
N LYS A 86 37.89 28.93 8.50
CA LYS A 86 37.02 27.77 8.32
C LYS A 86 35.99 28.00 7.21
N PHE A 87 35.36 29.17 7.16
CA PHE A 87 34.41 29.52 6.12
C PHE A 87 35.05 29.51 4.73
N LEU A 88 36.25 30.09 4.58
CA LEU A 88 36.98 30.10 3.31
C LEU A 88 37.35 28.68 2.85
N ILE A 89 37.77 27.81 3.76
CA ILE A 89 38.04 26.40 3.47
C ILE A 89 36.75 25.68 3.03
N GLU A 90 35.65 25.86 3.76
CA GLU A 90 34.36 25.26 3.39
C GLU A 90 33.86 25.77 2.02
N ALA A 91 34.02 27.06 1.73
CA ALA A 91 33.70 27.66 0.45
C ALA A 91 34.54 27.07 -0.69
N TYR A 92 35.86 26.93 -0.48
CA TYR A 92 36.76 26.31 -1.44
C TYR A 92 36.37 24.85 -1.74
N LEU A 93 36.10 24.07 -0.70
CA LEU A 93 35.68 22.68 -0.83
C LEU A 93 34.33 22.58 -1.56
N LEU A 94 33.39 23.49 -1.27
CA LEU A 94 32.12 23.57 -1.99
C LEU A 94 32.34 23.85 -3.48
N VAL A 95 33.14 24.86 -3.83
CA VAL A 95 33.45 25.20 -5.23
C VAL A 95 34.11 24.01 -5.93
N SER A 96 35.04 23.31 -5.27
CA SER A 96 35.69 22.12 -5.81
C SER A 96 34.70 20.98 -6.09
N VAL A 97 33.78 20.73 -5.17
CA VAL A 97 32.73 19.71 -5.32
C VAL A 97 31.76 20.08 -6.43
N VAL A 98 31.33 21.34 -6.51
CA VAL A 98 30.43 21.85 -7.56
C VAL A 98 31.10 21.78 -8.94
N PHE A 99 32.38 22.13 -9.03
CA PHE A 99 33.16 22.02 -10.26
C PHE A 99 33.18 20.59 -10.80
N TYR A 100 33.54 19.62 -9.95
CA TYR A 100 33.58 18.21 -10.36
C TYR A 100 32.19 17.62 -10.67
N LEU A 101 31.14 18.08 -9.98
CA LEU A 101 29.76 17.73 -10.36
C LEU A 101 29.39 18.34 -11.72
N GLY A 102 29.76 19.60 -11.97
CA GLY A 102 29.53 20.30 -13.24
C GLY A 102 30.15 19.55 -14.42
N LEU A 103 31.41 19.13 -14.30
CA LEU A 103 32.08 18.30 -15.32
C LEU A 103 31.42 16.94 -15.57
N ALA A 104 30.64 16.42 -14.62
CA ALA A 104 29.90 15.17 -14.80
C ALA A 104 28.58 15.37 -15.58
N PHE A 105 28.03 16.60 -15.60
CA PHE A 105 26.77 16.92 -16.28
C PHE A 105 26.95 17.68 -17.59
N PHE A 106 28.05 18.41 -17.75
CA PHE A 106 28.32 19.23 -18.93
C PHE A 106 29.61 18.78 -19.59
N ASN A 107 29.55 18.54 -20.90
CA ASN A 107 30.74 18.28 -21.70
C ASN A 107 31.35 19.61 -22.12
N VAL A 108 32.54 19.91 -21.62
CA VAL A 108 33.22 21.19 -21.82
C VAL A 108 33.56 21.46 -23.29
N ASP A 109 33.61 20.40 -24.11
CA ASP A 109 33.91 20.45 -25.55
C ASP A 109 32.68 20.73 -26.43
N VAL A 110 31.48 20.85 -25.84
CA VAL A 110 30.21 21.06 -26.55
C VAL A 110 29.75 22.52 -26.44
N ASN A 111 29.35 23.11 -27.57
CA ASN A 111 28.78 24.45 -27.60
C ASN A 111 27.32 24.45 -27.13
N TYR A 112 27.10 24.99 -25.93
CA TYR A 112 25.75 25.22 -25.38
C TYR A 112 25.27 26.65 -25.63
N THR A 113 23.95 26.86 -25.60
CA THR A 113 23.31 28.18 -25.70
C THR A 113 22.62 28.60 -24.40
N GLY A 114 22.41 29.91 -24.21
CA GLY A 114 21.72 30.47 -23.05
C GLY A 114 22.46 30.27 -21.72
N PHE A 115 21.73 30.02 -20.63
CA PHE A 115 22.28 29.86 -19.27
C PHE A 115 23.33 28.74 -19.16
N LYS A 116 23.20 27.68 -19.96
CA LYS A 116 24.16 26.56 -19.99
C LYS A 116 25.54 27.00 -20.52
N ALA A 117 25.58 27.95 -21.44
CA ALA A 117 26.83 28.51 -21.96
C ALA A 117 27.62 29.25 -20.88
N LEU A 118 26.93 29.98 -19.99
CA LEU A 118 27.54 30.68 -18.86
C LEU A 118 28.16 29.69 -17.86
N ILE A 119 27.46 28.59 -17.57
CA ILE A 119 27.98 27.53 -16.68
C ILE A 119 29.25 26.91 -17.26
N VAL A 120 29.26 26.55 -18.54
CA VAL A 120 30.44 25.94 -19.18
C VAL A 120 31.61 26.91 -19.22
N LYS A 121 31.39 28.19 -19.53
CA LYS A 121 32.43 29.22 -19.44
C LYS A 121 33.03 29.33 -18.03
N ALA A 122 32.19 29.27 -16.99
CA ALA A 122 32.65 29.30 -15.61
C ALA A 122 33.46 28.03 -15.24
N LEU A 123 33.07 26.86 -15.75
CA LEU A 123 33.82 25.61 -15.57
C LEU A 123 35.19 25.66 -16.28
N VAL A 124 35.25 26.13 -17.53
CA VAL A 124 36.52 26.33 -18.26
C VAL A 124 37.42 27.30 -17.50
N TRP A 125 36.88 28.45 -17.09
CA TRP A 125 37.65 29.43 -16.33
C TRP A 125 38.19 28.86 -15.01
N LEU A 126 37.37 28.09 -14.26
CA LEU A 126 37.83 27.42 -13.04
C LEU A 126 38.91 26.36 -13.31
N GLN A 127 38.78 25.62 -14.42
CA GLN A 127 39.78 24.64 -14.84
C GLN A 127 41.12 25.28 -15.19
N ASP A 128 41.08 26.43 -15.87
CA ASP A 128 42.26 27.17 -16.33
C ASP A 128 42.88 28.03 -15.23
N SER A 129 42.09 28.45 -14.24
CA SER A 129 42.57 29.25 -13.09
C SER A 129 43.67 28.54 -12.28
N GLY A 130 43.73 27.21 -12.33
CA GLY A 130 44.65 26.40 -11.52
C GLY A 130 44.27 26.30 -10.03
N TRP A 131 43.14 26.89 -9.61
CA TRP A 131 42.75 26.94 -8.19
C TRP A 131 42.17 25.62 -7.68
N ILE A 132 41.63 24.78 -8.56
CA ILE A 132 41.03 23.50 -8.17
C ILE A 132 42.08 22.39 -8.18
N VAL A 133 42.20 21.67 -7.06
CA VAL A 133 43.05 20.48 -6.95
C VAL A 133 42.60 19.45 -7.99
N LYS A 134 43.47 19.13 -8.96
CA LYS A 134 43.24 18.09 -9.97
C LYS A 134 43.32 16.71 -9.33
N VAL A 135 42.19 16.03 -9.23
CA VAL A 135 42.10 14.66 -8.72
C VAL A 135 42.15 13.70 -9.91
N PRO A 136 43.16 12.83 -10.02
CA PRO A 136 43.50 12.17 -11.29
C PRO A 136 42.52 11.07 -11.70
N SER A 137 41.99 10.28 -10.76
CA SER A 137 41.11 9.14 -11.07
C SER A 137 39.68 9.32 -10.57
N LEU A 138 38.72 8.67 -11.23
CA LEU A 138 37.33 8.63 -10.78
C LEU A 138 37.20 8.08 -9.35
N PHE A 139 38.01 7.08 -9.00
CA PHE A 139 38.05 6.52 -7.65
C PHE A 139 38.47 7.55 -6.61
N TYR A 140 39.58 8.27 -6.84
CA TYR A 140 40.05 9.30 -5.91
C TYR A 140 39.09 10.49 -5.84
N LYS A 141 38.41 10.84 -6.94
CA LYS A 141 37.33 11.84 -6.92
C LYS A 141 36.22 11.39 -5.97
N LEU A 142 35.74 10.16 -6.10
CA LEU A 142 34.69 9.60 -5.23
C LEU A 142 35.12 9.58 -3.75
N VAL A 143 36.35 9.17 -3.46
CA VAL A 143 36.88 9.19 -2.08
C VAL A 143 36.96 10.62 -1.54
N PHE A 144 37.47 11.56 -2.33
CA PHE A 144 37.53 12.98 -1.97
C PHE A 144 36.14 13.56 -1.68
N PHE A 145 35.16 13.28 -2.53
CA PHE A 145 33.76 13.65 -2.30
C PHE A 145 33.21 13.04 -1.00
N ILE A 146 33.41 11.74 -0.77
CA ILE A 146 32.91 11.05 0.43
C ILE A 146 33.50 11.67 1.70
N LEU A 147 34.81 11.94 1.71
CA LEU A 147 35.47 12.58 2.85
C LEU A 147 34.90 13.98 3.13
N ILE A 148 34.74 14.81 2.09
CA ILE A 148 34.15 16.15 2.25
C ILE A 148 32.75 16.06 2.86
N LEU A 149 31.90 15.16 2.35
CA LEU A 149 30.53 15.00 2.84
C LEU A 149 30.47 14.44 4.27
N ILE A 150 31.46 13.66 4.71
CA ILE A 150 31.54 13.14 6.08
C ILE A 150 31.92 14.27 7.06
N PHE A 151 32.98 15.03 6.76
CA PHE A 151 33.58 15.98 7.71
C PHE A 151 32.96 17.38 7.67
N PHE A 152 32.48 17.86 6.51
CA PHE A 152 32.01 19.24 6.34
C PHE A 152 30.50 19.30 6.19
N LYS A 153 29.81 19.47 7.34
CA LYS A 153 28.33 19.51 7.41
C LYS A 153 27.73 20.60 6.51
N SER A 154 28.32 21.80 6.45
CA SER A 154 27.83 22.91 5.63
C SER A 154 27.87 22.57 4.13
N VAL A 155 29.03 22.10 3.66
CA VAL A 155 29.22 21.66 2.26
C VAL A 155 28.26 20.52 1.93
N ARG A 156 28.15 19.51 2.78
CA ARG A 156 27.19 18.40 2.60
C ARG A 156 25.76 18.89 2.40
N ASN A 157 25.29 19.80 3.24
CA ASN A 157 23.92 20.29 3.18
C ASN A 157 23.64 21.04 1.87
N ILE A 158 24.57 21.90 1.44
CA ILE A 158 24.44 22.66 0.18
C ILE A 158 24.49 21.73 -1.03
N VAL A 159 25.41 20.75 -1.04
CA VAL A 159 25.53 19.75 -2.11
C VAL A 159 24.25 18.93 -2.23
N PHE A 160 23.67 18.45 -1.12
CA PHE A 160 22.39 17.75 -1.17
C PHE A 160 21.23 18.64 -1.60
N ALA A 161 21.23 19.92 -1.24
CA ALA A 161 20.23 20.88 -1.73
C ALA A 161 20.33 21.07 -3.26
N LEU A 162 21.55 21.23 -3.79
CA LEU A 162 21.82 21.34 -5.23
C LEU A 162 21.42 20.06 -5.97
N LEU A 163 21.85 18.88 -5.50
CA LEU A 163 21.49 17.59 -6.09
C LEU A 163 19.97 17.34 -6.07
N ARG A 164 19.25 17.88 -5.08
CA ARG A 164 17.79 17.83 -5.01
C ARG A 164 17.15 18.74 -6.08
N GLN A 165 17.63 19.97 -6.24
CA GLN A 165 17.13 20.90 -7.26
C GLN A 165 17.38 20.37 -8.69
N LEU A 166 18.53 19.74 -8.91
CA LEU A 166 18.89 19.11 -10.19
C LEU A 166 18.14 17.79 -10.46
N LYS A 167 17.22 17.37 -9.59
CA LYS A 167 16.46 16.10 -9.68
C LYS A 167 17.36 14.85 -9.82
N VAL A 168 18.60 14.94 -9.35
CA VAL A 168 19.58 13.83 -9.34
C VAL A 168 19.28 12.87 -8.19
N LEU A 169 18.76 13.40 -7.08
CA LEU A 169 18.33 12.57 -5.96
C LEU A 169 17.02 11.84 -6.27
N PRO A 170 16.84 10.63 -5.72
CA PRO A 170 15.63 9.85 -5.96
C PRO A 170 14.36 10.58 -5.49
N GLY A 171 13.28 10.50 -6.26
CA GLY A 171 12.00 11.14 -5.94
C GLY A 171 11.30 10.57 -4.70
N LYS A 172 10.19 11.22 -4.27
CA LYS A 172 9.40 10.85 -3.07
C LYS A 172 9.09 9.35 -3.00
N HIS A 173 8.59 8.76 -4.09
CA HIS A 173 8.28 7.33 -4.15
C HIS A 173 9.49 6.40 -3.91
N PHE A 174 10.69 6.78 -4.34
CA PHE A 174 11.89 6.00 -4.04
C PHE A 174 12.28 6.14 -2.57
N SER A 175 12.17 7.35 -2.01
CA SER A 175 12.40 7.58 -0.57
C SER A 175 11.47 6.72 0.27
N ASP A 176 10.18 6.68 -0.06
CA ASP A 176 9.18 5.85 0.63
C ASP A 176 9.52 4.36 0.53
N LEU A 177 9.90 3.89 -0.66
CA LEU A 177 10.38 2.51 -0.84
C LEU A 177 11.63 2.23 0.00
N PHE A 178 12.59 3.14 0.04
CA PHE A 178 13.81 2.99 0.83
C PHE A 178 13.53 2.96 2.33
N HIS A 179 12.63 3.80 2.83
CA HIS A 179 12.18 3.74 4.22
C HIS A 179 11.56 2.37 4.56
N ARG A 180 10.77 1.80 3.66
CA ARG A 180 10.24 0.44 3.81
C ARG A 180 11.35 -0.62 3.83
N TYR A 181 12.38 -0.50 2.99
CA TYR A 181 13.55 -1.38 3.05
C TYR A 181 14.24 -1.32 4.41
N VAL A 182 14.39 -0.10 4.97
CA VAL A 182 14.96 0.09 6.30
C VAL A 182 14.10 -0.59 7.36
N GLN A 183 12.77 -0.44 7.31
CA GLN A 183 11.87 -1.09 8.26
C GLN A 183 11.90 -2.62 8.13
N ILE A 184 11.72 -3.15 6.92
CA ILE A 184 11.83 -4.59 6.65
C ILE A 184 13.19 -5.11 7.13
N GLY A 185 14.28 -4.38 6.90
CA GLY A 185 15.61 -4.73 7.40
C GLY A 185 15.73 -4.67 8.92
N LEU A 186 15.14 -3.67 9.58
CA LEU A 186 15.12 -3.57 11.05
C LEU A 186 14.37 -4.75 11.69
N PHE A 187 13.25 -5.15 11.10
CA PHE A 187 12.44 -6.29 11.55
C PHE A 187 12.95 -7.64 11.05
N SER A 188 13.79 -7.68 10.01
CA SER A 188 14.50 -8.89 9.57
C SER A 188 15.52 -9.41 10.59
N LYS A 189 15.77 -8.67 11.69
CA LYS A 189 16.46 -9.21 12.86
C LYS A 189 15.68 -10.38 13.47
N TYR A 190 14.36 -10.35 13.37
CA TYR A 190 13.49 -11.43 13.77
C TYR A 190 13.42 -12.46 12.64
N LYS A 191 13.90 -13.67 12.91
CA LYS A 191 13.85 -14.79 11.96
C LYS A 191 12.46 -15.42 11.84
N LYS A 192 11.52 -15.05 12.73
CA LYS A 192 10.20 -15.69 12.88
C LYS A 192 9.12 -14.64 12.99
N GLN A 193 7.96 -14.92 12.39
CA GLN A 193 6.77 -14.06 12.45
C GLN A 193 6.28 -13.86 13.89
N SER A 194 6.36 -14.91 14.70
CA SER A 194 6.03 -14.84 16.12
C SER A 194 6.86 -13.81 16.90
N GLY A 195 8.14 -13.63 16.58
CA GLY A 195 8.97 -12.62 17.24
C GLY A 195 8.53 -11.19 16.89
N ILE A 196 7.97 -10.98 15.69
CA ILE A 196 7.38 -9.72 15.26
C ILE A 196 6.05 -9.50 15.97
N TYR A 197 5.20 -10.52 16.05
CA TYR A 197 3.94 -10.50 16.80
C TYR A 197 4.14 -10.19 18.29
N ASP A 198 5.12 -10.82 18.96
CA ASP A 198 5.42 -10.57 20.38
C ASP A 198 5.80 -9.10 20.63
N LYS A 199 6.35 -8.40 19.64
CA LYS A 199 6.63 -6.96 19.71
C LYS A 199 5.39 -6.11 19.50
N LEU A 200 4.49 -6.51 18.61
CA LEU A 200 3.19 -5.87 18.44
C LEU A 200 2.35 -5.97 19.72
N LYS A 201 2.19 -7.20 20.25
CA LYS A 201 1.37 -7.48 21.44
C LYS A 201 1.78 -6.62 22.64
N LYS A 202 3.08 -6.38 22.82
CA LYS A 202 3.64 -5.53 23.90
C LYS A 202 3.35 -4.03 23.77
N GLN A 203 2.77 -3.58 22.66
CA GLN A 203 2.37 -2.19 22.46
C GLN A 203 0.91 -1.92 22.84
N TYR A 204 0.15 -2.96 23.18
CA TYR A 204 -1.28 -2.88 23.50
C TYR A 204 -1.55 -3.36 24.94
N PRO A 205 -2.73 -3.00 25.51
CA PRO A 205 -3.17 -3.57 26.78
C PRO A 205 -3.25 -5.11 26.75
N PRO A 206 -3.19 -5.78 27.91
CA PRO A 206 -3.48 -7.21 28.01
C PRO A 206 -4.83 -7.58 27.39
N GLU A 207 -4.97 -8.82 26.94
CA GLU A 207 -6.19 -9.35 26.30
C GLU A 207 -6.55 -8.73 24.94
N ALA A 208 -5.76 -7.79 24.39
CA ALA A 208 -6.00 -7.28 23.05
C ALA A 208 -5.90 -8.37 21.97
N HIS A 209 -6.82 -8.33 21.01
CA HIS A 209 -6.85 -9.23 19.87
C HIS A 209 -6.21 -8.59 18.63
N PHE A 210 -5.73 -9.44 17.72
CA PHE A 210 -5.04 -9.02 16.52
C PHE A 210 -5.44 -9.88 15.33
N VAL A 211 -5.78 -9.22 14.22
CA VAL A 211 -5.95 -9.89 12.93
C VAL A 211 -4.61 -9.96 12.23
N GLY A 212 -4.13 -11.18 12.01
CA GLY A 212 -2.83 -11.45 11.38
C GLY A 212 -2.95 -11.60 9.88
N LEU A 213 -2.48 -10.59 9.13
CA LEU A 213 -2.63 -10.55 7.68
C LEU A 213 -1.36 -11.05 6.98
N PRO A 214 -1.43 -12.15 6.21
CA PRO A 214 -0.33 -12.58 5.35
C PRO A 214 -0.12 -11.57 4.21
N MET A 215 1.07 -11.61 3.63
CA MET A 215 1.42 -10.80 2.47
C MET A 215 2.16 -11.67 1.46
N ASP A 216 1.46 -12.05 0.40
CA ASP A 216 2.05 -12.74 -0.73
C ASP A 216 2.40 -11.76 -1.84
N MET A 217 3.69 -11.48 -1.98
CA MET A 217 4.22 -10.58 -3.00
C MET A 217 4.82 -11.35 -4.19
N GLN A 218 4.71 -12.67 -4.27
CA GLN A 218 5.41 -13.48 -5.29
C GLN A 218 4.92 -13.25 -6.73
N TYR A 219 3.75 -12.63 -6.91
CA TYR A 219 3.16 -12.31 -8.21
C TYR A 219 3.40 -10.87 -8.67
N MET A 220 4.04 -10.03 -7.84
CA MET A 220 4.29 -8.63 -8.15
C MET A 220 5.36 -8.36 -9.22
N GLN A 221 5.95 -9.39 -9.85
CA GLN A 221 7.01 -9.27 -10.87
C GLN A 221 8.32 -8.58 -10.42
N ALA A 222 8.63 -8.67 -9.12
CA ALA A 222 9.84 -8.11 -8.48
C ALA A 222 10.94 -9.16 -8.18
N GLY A 223 10.99 -10.24 -8.94
CA GLY A 223 11.90 -11.37 -8.72
C GLY A 223 11.28 -12.49 -7.88
N SER A 224 11.91 -13.67 -7.89
CA SER A 224 11.48 -14.84 -7.13
C SER A 224 12.20 -14.95 -5.79
N LEU A 225 11.49 -15.49 -4.81
CA LEU A 225 12.09 -15.91 -3.55
C LEU A 225 13.04 -17.09 -3.81
N LYS A 226 14.18 -17.11 -3.12
CA LYS A 226 15.22 -18.13 -3.29
C LYS A 226 15.26 -19.14 -2.14
N GLN A 227 14.91 -18.69 -0.95
CA GLN A 227 15.03 -19.47 0.29
C GLN A 227 13.92 -19.06 1.26
N VAL A 228 13.61 -19.96 2.19
CA VAL A 228 12.73 -19.72 3.33
C VAL A 228 13.43 -20.15 4.61
N TYR A 229 13.03 -19.59 5.75
CA TYR A 229 13.59 -19.98 7.04
C TYR A 229 12.87 -21.22 7.59
N ASP A 230 13.59 -22.33 7.72
CA ASP A 230 13.09 -23.54 8.35
C ASP A 230 13.29 -23.45 9.87
N LYS A 231 12.18 -23.58 10.61
CA LYS A 231 12.19 -23.47 12.08
C LYS A 231 12.79 -24.70 12.76
N THR A 232 12.59 -25.89 12.17
CA THR A 232 13.03 -27.19 12.69
C THR A 232 14.53 -27.32 12.57
N GLN A 233 15.06 -27.03 11.37
CA GLN A 233 16.49 -27.03 11.08
C GLN A 233 17.20 -25.75 11.56
N LYS A 234 16.43 -24.70 11.91
CA LYS A 234 16.90 -23.38 12.35
C LYS A 234 17.79 -22.65 11.32
N GLU A 235 17.69 -23.02 10.05
CA GLU A 235 18.49 -22.48 8.95
C GLU A 235 17.64 -22.04 7.75
N PHE A 236 18.28 -21.40 6.77
CA PHE A 236 17.62 -21.02 5.52
C PHE A 236 17.77 -22.14 4.49
N ILE A 237 16.65 -22.71 4.07
CA ILE A 237 16.61 -23.74 3.05
C ILE A 237 16.24 -23.16 1.69
N LYS A 238 16.78 -23.72 0.62
CA LYS A 238 16.47 -23.30 -0.75
C LYS A 238 15.07 -23.77 -1.12
N ILE A 239 14.28 -22.89 -1.71
CA ILE A 239 12.95 -23.25 -2.24
C ILE A 239 13.17 -24.23 -3.40
N PRO A 240 12.56 -25.42 -3.43
CA PRO A 240 12.75 -26.36 -4.53
C PRO A 240 12.26 -25.78 -5.85
N LYS A 241 12.72 -26.37 -6.96
CA LYS A 241 12.16 -26.06 -8.27
C LYS A 241 10.97 -27.00 -8.52
N ASP A 242 9.88 -26.44 -9.02
CA ASP A 242 8.77 -27.21 -9.52
C ASP A 242 9.25 -28.02 -10.76
N PRO A 243 9.10 -29.35 -10.76
CA PRO A 243 9.48 -30.21 -11.88
C PRO A 243 8.83 -29.82 -13.20
N LYS A 244 7.59 -29.31 -13.18
CA LYS A 244 6.83 -28.97 -14.40
C LYS A 244 7.31 -27.68 -15.04
N THR A 245 7.62 -26.67 -14.22
CA THR A 245 7.93 -25.32 -14.72
C THR A 245 9.42 -24.97 -14.67
N ASN A 246 10.25 -25.77 -13.99
CA ASN A 246 11.66 -25.51 -13.67
C ASN A 246 11.88 -24.16 -12.94
N LYS A 247 10.79 -23.54 -12.44
CA LYS A 247 10.79 -22.31 -11.65
C LYS A 247 10.73 -22.69 -10.17
N ARG A 248 11.09 -21.76 -9.28
CA ARG A 248 10.99 -21.96 -7.83
C ARG A 248 9.52 -22.16 -7.44
N ASP A 249 9.25 -23.19 -6.64
CA ASP A 249 7.88 -23.52 -6.22
C ASP A 249 7.32 -22.43 -5.29
N LYS A 250 6.35 -21.67 -5.80
CA LYS A 250 5.69 -20.61 -5.05
C LYS A 250 4.77 -21.15 -3.95
N PHE A 251 4.23 -22.36 -4.12
CA PHE A 251 3.41 -23.01 -3.10
C PHE A 251 4.25 -23.33 -1.87
N PHE A 252 5.44 -23.91 -2.07
CA PHE A 252 6.39 -24.19 -1.01
C PHE A 252 6.70 -22.95 -0.16
N ALA A 253 6.98 -21.79 -0.79
CA ALA A 253 7.28 -20.58 -0.03
C ALA A 253 6.09 -20.09 0.81
N MET A 254 4.88 -20.18 0.27
CA MET A 254 3.65 -19.74 0.93
C MET A 254 3.28 -20.64 2.13
N GLN A 255 3.53 -21.94 2.03
CA GLN A 255 3.34 -22.88 3.14
C GLN A 255 4.09 -22.42 4.41
N TYR A 256 5.33 -21.96 4.27
CA TYR A 256 6.12 -21.48 5.42
C TYR A 256 5.58 -20.18 6.00
N GLN A 257 5.06 -19.27 5.16
CA GLN A 257 4.44 -18.05 5.65
C GLN A 257 3.15 -18.36 6.43
N MET A 258 2.30 -19.23 5.89
CA MET A 258 1.04 -19.61 6.56
C MET A 258 1.29 -20.41 7.84
N GLN A 259 2.26 -21.33 7.84
CA GLN A 259 2.66 -22.08 9.03
C GLN A 259 3.14 -21.15 10.14
N GLY A 260 3.86 -20.08 9.81
CA GLY A 260 4.29 -19.11 10.82
C GLY A 260 3.15 -18.32 11.48
N LEU A 261 2.01 -18.17 10.81
CA LEU A 261 0.78 -17.60 11.40
C LEU A 261 0.06 -18.64 12.26
N LEU A 262 -0.03 -19.89 11.79
CA LEU A 262 -0.61 -21.00 12.54
C LEU A 262 0.16 -21.26 13.85
N ASP A 263 1.48 -21.21 13.79
CA ASP A 263 2.36 -21.31 14.96
C ASP A 263 2.05 -20.27 16.04
N ILE A 264 1.56 -19.09 15.67
CA ILE A 264 1.12 -18.05 16.61
C ILE A 264 -0.26 -18.44 17.15
N LYS A 265 -1.21 -18.76 16.26
CA LYS A 265 -2.58 -19.17 16.62
C LYS A 265 -2.60 -20.39 17.55
N GLN A 266 -1.67 -21.34 17.43
CA GLN A 266 -1.66 -22.55 18.27
C GLN A 266 -1.07 -22.33 19.67
N ARG A 267 -0.51 -21.15 19.97
CA ARG A 267 0.01 -20.87 21.31
C ARG A 267 -1.13 -20.78 22.31
N LYS A 268 -0.98 -21.45 23.46
CA LYS A 268 -1.95 -21.39 24.57
C LYS A 268 -2.33 -19.96 24.98
N THR A 269 -1.40 -19.02 24.88
CA THR A 269 -1.57 -17.60 25.25
C THR A 269 -2.20 -16.73 24.17
N ASP A 270 -2.31 -17.21 22.94
CA ASP A 270 -2.66 -16.40 21.77
C ASP A 270 -3.81 -16.99 20.94
N LYS A 271 -4.21 -18.25 21.17
CA LYS A 271 -5.23 -18.96 20.37
C LYS A 271 -6.55 -18.23 20.21
N ASP A 272 -6.99 -17.55 21.27
CA ASP A 272 -8.26 -16.81 21.27
C ASP A 272 -8.05 -15.31 20.96
N LEU A 273 -6.80 -14.85 20.95
CA LEU A 273 -6.41 -13.46 20.75
C LEU A 273 -5.89 -13.18 19.32
N PHE A 274 -5.49 -14.20 18.57
CA PHE A 274 -4.90 -14.06 17.26
C PHE A 274 -5.79 -14.67 16.17
N HIS A 275 -6.25 -13.82 15.25
CA HIS A 275 -7.23 -14.12 14.22
C HIS A 275 -6.58 -14.03 12.83
N PRO A 276 -5.78 -15.01 12.40
CA PRO A 276 -5.06 -14.93 11.14
C PRO A 276 -5.98 -15.11 9.93
N PHE A 277 -5.64 -14.44 8.83
CA PHE A 277 -6.34 -14.56 7.55
C PHE A 277 -5.52 -15.39 6.56
N VAL A 278 -6.16 -15.91 5.51
CA VAL A 278 -5.52 -16.60 4.39
C VAL A 278 -5.42 -15.66 3.19
N PHE A 279 -4.27 -15.61 2.51
CA PHE A 279 -4.14 -14.76 1.33
C PHE A 279 -4.82 -15.38 0.10
N ALA A 280 -5.49 -14.61 -0.73
CA ALA A 280 -6.02 -15.07 -2.02
C ALA A 280 -5.46 -14.25 -3.18
N HIS A 281 -5.01 -14.95 -4.22
CA HIS A 281 -4.51 -14.39 -5.47
C HIS A 281 -4.95 -15.30 -6.61
N PRO A 282 -5.57 -14.79 -7.69
CA PRO A 282 -6.07 -15.62 -8.79
C PRO A 282 -5.03 -16.62 -9.33
N GLU A 283 -3.83 -16.14 -9.65
CA GLU A 283 -2.73 -16.94 -10.19
C GLU A 283 -2.09 -17.92 -9.19
N ARG A 284 -2.44 -17.83 -7.90
CA ARG A 284 -2.08 -18.84 -6.90
C ARG A 284 -3.15 -19.93 -6.82
N MET A 285 -4.41 -19.53 -6.96
CA MET A 285 -5.57 -20.40 -6.89
C MET A 285 -5.69 -21.33 -8.11
N THR A 286 -4.87 -21.14 -9.15
CA THR A 286 -4.71 -22.12 -10.24
C THR A 286 -3.98 -23.39 -9.81
N ASP A 287 -3.22 -23.36 -8.72
CA ASP A 287 -2.58 -24.53 -8.14
C ASP A 287 -3.58 -25.24 -7.21
N LYS A 288 -4.02 -26.44 -7.61
CA LYS A 288 -4.98 -27.26 -6.83
C LYS A 288 -4.47 -27.66 -5.45
N ARG A 289 -3.15 -27.65 -5.21
CA ARG A 289 -2.59 -27.82 -3.86
C ARG A 289 -2.98 -26.66 -2.93
N TYR A 290 -3.19 -25.48 -3.51
CA TYR A 290 -3.55 -24.27 -2.79
C TYR A 290 -5.06 -24.09 -2.65
N PHE A 291 -5.78 -24.13 -3.77
CA PHE A 291 -7.22 -23.96 -3.82
C PHE A 291 -7.81 -24.99 -4.77
N ASP A 292 -8.65 -25.85 -4.22
CA ASP A 292 -9.44 -26.80 -4.98
C ASP A 292 -10.82 -26.91 -4.36
N TYR A 293 -11.82 -27.08 -5.21
CA TYR A 293 -13.22 -26.97 -4.81
C TYR A 293 -14.11 -27.80 -5.73
N THR A 294 -15.27 -28.18 -5.19
CA THR A 294 -16.38 -28.77 -5.92
C THR A 294 -17.59 -27.84 -5.84
N VAL A 295 -18.41 -27.84 -6.88
CA VAL A 295 -19.66 -27.08 -6.94
C VAL A 295 -20.80 -28.08 -7.00
N ASP A 296 -21.76 -27.93 -6.11
CA ASP A 296 -23.04 -28.65 -6.19
C ASP A 296 -23.86 -28.06 -7.35
N PRO A 297 -24.15 -28.82 -8.43
CA PRO A 297 -24.89 -28.31 -9.57
C PRO A 297 -26.33 -27.90 -9.27
N GLU A 298 -26.96 -28.48 -8.24
CA GLU A 298 -28.35 -28.19 -7.89
C GLU A 298 -28.42 -26.93 -7.04
N THR A 299 -27.54 -26.78 -6.06
CA THR A 299 -27.60 -25.68 -5.09
C THR A 299 -26.64 -24.53 -5.40
N GLY A 300 -25.65 -24.73 -6.27
CA GLY A 300 -24.56 -23.75 -6.49
C GLY A 300 -23.61 -23.64 -5.30
N LYS A 301 -23.70 -24.55 -4.32
CA LYS A 301 -22.86 -24.51 -3.12
C LYS A 301 -21.43 -24.92 -3.42
N VAL A 302 -20.47 -24.27 -2.75
CA VAL A 302 -19.05 -24.52 -2.94
C VAL A 302 -18.53 -25.30 -1.75
N SER A 303 -17.82 -26.39 -1.99
CA SER A 303 -17.13 -27.15 -0.95
C SER A 303 -15.64 -27.24 -1.29
N LEU A 304 -14.77 -27.04 -0.30
CA LEU A 304 -13.33 -27.13 -0.53
C LEU A 304 -12.89 -28.59 -0.52
N VAL A 305 -12.01 -28.96 -1.45
CA VAL A 305 -11.47 -30.33 -1.52
C VAL A 305 -10.50 -30.55 -0.36
N LYS A 306 -10.67 -31.67 0.34
CA LYS A 306 -9.86 -32.03 1.51
C LYS A 306 -8.37 -32.04 1.20
N GLY A 307 -7.57 -31.36 2.03
CA GLY A 307 -6.12 -31.31 1.93
C GLY A 307 -5.56 -30.18 1.07
N CYS A 308 -6.39 -29.43 0.33
CA CYS A 308 -5.91 -28.18 -0.27
C CYS A 308 -5.65 -27.14 0.84
N MET A 309 -4.72 -26.20 0.60
CA MET A 309 -4.31 -25.24 1.63
C MET A 309 -5.48 -24.43 2.20
N MET A 310 -6.35 -23.89 1.35
CA MET A 310 -7.49 -23.10 1.84
C MET A 310 -8.40 -23.91 2.77
N GLN A 311 -8.68 -25.17 2.44
CA GLN A 311 -9.47 -26.07 3.28
C GLN A 311 -8.82 -26.28 4.65
N VAL A 312 -7.54 -26.66 4.67
CA VAL A 312 -6.79 -26.89 5.92
C VAL A 312 -6.79 -25.65 6.83
N TYR A 313 -6.51 -24.46 6.28
CA TYR A 313 -6.41 -23.27 7.11
C TYR A 313 -7.78 -22.71 7.54
N LEU A 314 -8.79 -22.74 6.68
CA LEU A 314 -10.12 -22.18 6.98
C LEU A 314 -10.95 -23.12 7.85
N GLU A 315 -10.97 -24.42 7.55
CA GLU A 315 -11.83 -25.40 8.22
C GLU A 315 -11.14 -26.06 9.43
N GLU A 316 -9.94 -26.63 9.24
CA GLU A 316 -9.26 -27.37 10.31
C GLU A 316 -8.58 -26.45 11.34
N HIS A 317 -8.10 -25.28 10.90
CA HIS A 317 -7.39 -24.32 11.75
C HIS A 317 -8.16 -23.04 12.03
N GLN A 318 -9.39 -22.91 11.53
CA GLN A 318 -10.30 -21.78 11.83
C GLN A 318 -9.63 -20.42 11.62
N PHE A 319 -8.97 -20.22 10.49
CA PHE A 319 -8.49 -18.90 10.08
C PHE A 319 -9.69 -17.99 9.85
N ALA A 320 -9.58 -16.75 10.32
CA ALA A 320 -10.73 -15.89 10.56
C ALA A 320 -11.25 -15.18 9.30
N GLY A 321 -10.57 -15.28 8.15
CA GLY A 321 -10.97 -14.58 6.94
C GLY A 321 -9.95 -14.65 5.80
N ILE A 322 -10.22 -13.88 4.74
CA ILE A 322 -9.42 -13.82 3.50
C ILE A 322 -8.77 -12.45 3.35
N LYS A 323 -7.50 -12.40 2.91
CA LYS A 323 -6.81 -11.16 2.52
C LYS A 323 -6.54 -11.16 1.02
N ILE A 324 -6.87 -10.08 0.33
CA ILE A 324 -6.51 -9.87 -1.07
C ILE A 324 -5.75 -8.56 -1.29
N TYR A 325 -5.01 -8.49 -2.39
CA TYR A 325 -4.22 -7.33 -2.78
C TYR A 325 -4.34 -7.08 -4.30
N PRO A 326 -5.43 -6.46 -4.78
CA PRO A 326 -5.71 -6.28 -6.21
C PRO A 326 -4.63 -5.52 -7.00
N ALA A 327 -3.94 -4.58 -6.34
CA ALA A 327 -2.81 -3.85 -6.93
C ALA A 327 -1.63 -4.74 -7.36
N LEU A 328 -1.67 -6.05 -7.07
CA LEU A 328 -0.76 -7.05 -7.65
C LEU A 328 -1.15 -7.49 -9.07
N GLY A 329 -2.12 -6.84 -9.71
CA GLY A 329 -2.38 -6.94 -11.15
C GLY A 329 -3.63 -7.72 -11.52
N TYR A 330 -4.67 -7.67 -10.68
CA TYR A 330 -5.94 -8.37 -10.92
C TYR A 330 -7.12 -7.61 -10.32
N TYR A 331 -8.29 -7.71 -10.95
CA TYR A 331 -9.53 -7.15 -10.42
C TYR A 331 -10.13 -8.06 -9.33
N PRO A 332 -10.82 -7.51 -8.31
CA PRO A 332 -11.44 -8.30 -7.24
C PRO A 332 -12.58 -9.22 -7.73
N PHE A 333 -13.15 -8.91 -8.91
CA PHE A 333 -14.15 -9.72 -9.60
C PHE A 333 -13.54 -10.68 -10.65
N ASN A 334 -12.25 -10.98 -10.57
CA ASN A 334 -11.64 -12.01 -11.40
C ASN A 334 -12.36 -13.36 -11.21
N GLU A 335 -12.67 -14.06 -12.30
CA GLU A 335 -13.45 -15.31 -12.30
C GLU A 335 -12.91 -16.37 -11.33
N LEU A 336 -11.58 -16.47 -11.17
CA LEU A 336 -10.94 -17.45 -10.28
C LEU A 336 -11.21 -17.18 -8.79
N LEU A 337 -11.65 -15.98 -8.42
CA LEU A 337 -12.01 -15.61 -7.04
C LEU A 337 -13.49 -15.87 -6.72
N LEU A 338 -14.36 -15.94 -7.73
CA LEU A 338 -15.80 -16.06 -7.52
C LEU A 338 -16.22 -17.31 -6.73
N PRO A 339 -15.64 -18.52 -6.94
CA PRO A 339 -15.94 -19.67 -6.10
C PRO A 339 -15.57 -19.44 -4.63
N LEU A 340 -14.46 -18.74 -4.36
CA LEU A 340 -14.05 -18.40 -3.01
C LEU A 340 -14.99 -17.37 -2.37
N TRP A 341 -15.50 -16.40 -3.14
CA TRP A 341 -16.51 -15.44 -2.66
C TRP A 341 -17.81 -16.12 -2.28
N LYS A 342 -18.27 -17.06 -3.12
CA LYS A 342 -19.45 -17.88 -2.82
C LYS A 342 -19.24 -18.70 -1.52
N TYR A 343 -18.06 -19.31 -1.36
CA TYR A 343 -17.68 -19.98 -0.12
C TYR A 343 -17.64 -19.03 1.09
N CYS A 344 -17.12 -17.80 0.92
CA CYS A 344 -17.07 -16.82 2.00
C CYS A 344 -18.47 -16.43 2.50
N ILE A 345 -19.45 -16.28 1.61
CA ILE A 345 -20.85 -16.01 2.01
C ILE A 345 -21.42 -17.20 2.79
N GLN A 346 -21.25 -18.42 2.26
CA GLN A 346 -21.75 -19.66 2.87
C GLN A 346 -21.26 -19.84 4.31
N HIS A 347 -20.03 -19.41 4.60
CA HIS A 347 -19.39 -19.54 5.90
C HIS A 347 -19.27 -18.21 6.67
N SER A 348 -19.91 -17.13 6.17
CA SER A 348 -19.83 -15.78 6.74
C SER A 348 -18.41 -15.25 6.94
N LEU A 349 -17.44 -15.67 6.12
CA LEU A 349 -16.04 -15.30 6.26
C LEU A 349 -15.78 -13.86 5.78
N PRO A 350 -15.15 -13.01 6.61
CA PRO A 350 -14.75 -11.68 6.21
C PRO A 350 -13.60 -11.70 5.20
N ILE A 351 -13.63 -10.72 4.30
CA ILE A 351 -12.60 -10.46 3.31
C ILE A 351 -12.03 -9.09 3.59
N MET A 352 -10.72 -9.03 3.73
CA MET A 352 -9.98 -7.79 3.77
C MET A 352 -9.33 -7.56 2.42
N THR A 353 -9.60 -6.41 1.83
CA THR A 353 -9.00 -6.03 0.56
C THR A 353 -8.21 -4.76 0.70
N HIS A 354 -7.02 -4.74 0.12
CA HIS A 354 -6.24 -3.51 0.04
C HIS A 354 -6.92 -2.54 -0.93
N CYS A 355 -7.33 -1.36 -0.42
CA CYS A 355 -8.05 -0.34 -1.17
C CYS A 355 -7.42 1.04 -0.92
N ILE A 356 -6.22 1.24 -1.50
CA ILE A 356 -5.43 2.49 -1.39
C ILE A 356 -4.43 2.56 -2.55
N LYS A 357 -4.10 3.80 -2.94
CA LYS A 357 -3.00 4.10 -3.87
C LYS A 357 -1.64 3.91 -3.17
N GLY A 358 -1.14 2.68 -3.20
CA GLY A 358 0.03 2.25 -2.44
C GLY A 358 1.34 2.11 -3.23
N THR A 359 2.45 1.87 -2.52
CA THR A 359 3.80 1.66 -3.13
C THR A 359 4.17 0.19 -3.37
N ILE A 360 3.34 -0.75 -2.90
CA ILE A 360 3.43 -2.16 -3.24
C ILE A 360 2.38 -2.42 -4.32
N PHE A 361 2.85 -2.77 -5.51
CA PHE A 361 2.05 -2.94 -6.71
C PHE A 361 2.78 -3.84 -7.72
N PHE A 362 2.08 -4.26 -8.76
CA PHE A 362 2.61 -5.09 -9.85
C PHE A 362 3.67 -4.36 -10.68
N ARG A 363 4.85 -4.98 -10.83
CA ARG A 363 6.04 -4.42 -11.51
C ARG A 363 6.28 -5.03 -12.90
N GLY A 364 5.29 -5.68 -13.49
CA GLY A 364 5.34 -6.24 -14.85
C GLY A 364 4.96 -5.21 -15.91
N LYS A 365 4.98 -5.57 -17.19
CA LYS A 365 4.47 -4.66 -18.24
C LYS A 365 2.95 -4.59 -18.17
N LYS A 366 2.37 -3.41 -18.44
CA LYS A 366 0.92 -3.27 -18.64
C LYS A 366 0.51 -4.18 -19.81
N LYS A 367 -0.56 -4.94 -19.64
CA LYS A 367 -1.10 -5.80 -20.70
C LYS A 367 -2.13 -5.00 -21.51
N LYS A 368 -2.34 -5.36 -22.78
CA LYS A 368 -3.25 -4.62 -23.68
C LYS A 368 -4.69 -4.64 -23.17
N GLU A 369 -5.12 -5.75 -22.58
CA GLU A 369 -6.44 -5.89 -21.97
C GLU A 369 -6.65 -4.98 -20.75
N TRP A 370 -5.59 -4.36 -20.21
CA TRP A 370 -5.67 -3.41 -19.10
C TRP A 370 -5.85 -1.96 -19.56
N ASP A 371 -5.93 -1.73 -20.87
CA ASP A 371 -6.23 -0.40 -21.42
C ASP A 371 -7.71 -0.04 -21.27
N ASN A 372 -8.60 -1.00 -20.98
CA ASN A 372 -10.01 -0.74 -20.74
C ASN A 372 -10.51 -1.48 -19.50
N HIS A 373 -11.56 -0.95 -18.87
CA HIS A 373 -12.27 -1.66 -17.80
C HIS A 373 -13.07 -2.84 -18.39
N PRO A 374 -13.06 -4.04 -17.78
CA PRO A 374 -13.77 -5.20 -18.35
C PRO A 374 -15.31 -5.13 -18.37
N ILE A 375 -15.92 -4.18 -17.65
CA ILE A 375 -17.35 -4.20 -17.29
C ILE A 375 -17.99 -2.83 -17.51
N PHE A 376 -17.34 -1.77 -17.04
CA PHE A 376 -17.86 -0.41 -17.17
C PHE A 376 -17.72 0.08 -18.61
N THR A 377 -18.79 0.72 -19.06
CA THR A 377 -18.87 1.49 -20.31
C THR A 377 -18.38 2.91 -20.07
N GLU A 378 -17.93 3.55 -21.15
CA GLU A 378 -17.48 4.93 -21.13
C GLU A 378 -18.68 5.89 -21.02
N GLY A 379 -18.45 7.10 -20.52
CA GLY A 379 -19.44 8.17 -20.47
C GLY A 379 -19.22 9.18 -21.59
N LYS A 380 -20.26 9.46 -22.39
CA LYS A 380 -20.25 10.53 -23.39
C LYS A 380 -20.90 11.78 -22.82
N VAL A 381 -20.18 12.90 -22.87
CA VAL A 381 -20.70 14.20 -22.47
C VAL A 381 -21.46 14.85 -23.62
N ASP A 382 -22.73 15.17 -23.41
CA ASP A 382 -23.52 16.05 -24.26
C ASP A 382 -23.11 17.51 -23.99
N GLU A 383 -22.19 18.02 -24.80
CA GLU A 383 -21.67 19.40 -24.69
C GLU A 383 -22.77 20.47 -24.81
N THR A 384 -23.88 20.18 -25.51
CA THR A 384 -24.99 21.13 -25.65
C THR A 384 -25.71 21.26 -24.32
N LYS A 385 -26.06 20.13 -23.70
CA LYS A 385 -26.68 20.10 -22.37
C LYS A 385 -25.74 20.66 -21.30
N ARG A 386 -24.47 20.25 -21.30
CA ARG A 386 -23.47 20.74 -20.34
C ARG A 386 -23.36 22.27 -20.37
N LYS A 387 -23.25 22.87 -21.56
CA LYS A 387 -23.18 24.33 -21.71
C LYS A 387 -24.47 25.02 -21.30
N ALA A 388 -25.64 24.44 -21.59
CA ALA A 388 -26.91 24.99 -21.14
C ALA A 388 -26.99 25.09 -19.60
N VAL A 389 -26.53 24.05 -18.90
CA VAL A 389 -26.43 24.04 -17.43
C VAL A 389 -25.40 25.06 -16.93
N GLU A 390 -24.20 25.09 -17.49
CA GLU A 390 -23.14 26.04 -17.09
C GLU A 390 -23.51 27.51 -17.29
N THR A 391 -24.43 27.80 -18.23
CA THR A 391 -24.87 29.17 -18.51
C THR A 391 -26.13 29.56 -17.76
N ASP A 392 -26.84 28.61 -17.13
CA ASP A 392 -28.01 28.90 -16.32
C ASP A 392 -27.58 29.44 -14.95
N LYS A 393 -27.65 30.76 -14.79
CA LYS A 393 -27.34 31.47 -13.53
C LYS A 393 -28.25 31.07 -12.35
N ARG A 394 -29.28 30.26 -12.57
CA ARG A 394 -30.17 29.74 -11.52
C ARG A 394 -29.71 28.39 -10.97
N VAL A 395 -28.77 27.72 -11.66
CA VAL A 395 -28.21 26.44 -11.24
C VAL A 395 -26.85 26.70 -10.60
N ASP A 396 -26.84 26.88 -9.27
CA ASP A 396 -25.59 27.00 -8.52
C ASP A 396 -24.81 25.68 -8.53
N PHE A 397 -25.51 24.54 -8.71
CA PHE A 397 -24.96 23.19 -8.68
C PHE A 397 -25.89 22.18 -9.37
N ASP A 398 -25.43 21.54 -10.45
CA ASP A 398 -26.19 20.50 -11.15
C ASP A 398 -25.86 19.12 -10.56
N ILE A 399 -26.72 18.67 -9.64
CA ILE A 399 -26.57 17.38 -8.95
C ILE A 399 -26.88 16.18 -9.86
N ASP A 400 -27.72 16.37 -10.87
CA ASP A 400 -28.25 15.31 -11.73
C ASP A 400 -27.28 14.91 -12.84
N ALA A 401 -26.50 15.89 -13.33
CA ALA A 401 -25.51 15.71 -14.39
C ALA A 401 -26.06 14.89 -15.58
N ASP A 402 -27.28 15.21 -16.00
CA ASP A 402 -28.05 14.50 -17.05
C ASP A 402 -27.43 14.63 -18.47
N TYR A 403 -26.37 15.42 -18.58
CA TYR A 403 -25.54 15.59 -19.75
C TYR A 403 -24.55 14.43 -19.96
N ILE A 404 -24.40 13.51 -18.99
CA ILE A 404 -23.57 12.31 -19.15
C ILE A 404 -24.45 11.17 -19.64
N GLN A 405 -24.13 10.62 -20.81
CA GLN A 405 -24.83 9.51 -21.44
C GLN A 405 -23.91 8.29 -21.57
N GLU A 406 -24.48 7.10 -21.75
CA GLU A 406 -23.68 5.90 -22.03
C GLU A 406 -22.99 6.00 -23.39
N ASP A 407 -21.75 5.55 -23.44
CA ASP A 407 -21.06 5.19 -24.68
C ASP A 407 -20.97 3.66 -24.75
N SER A 408 -21.11 3.09 -25.96
CA SER A 408 -20.95 1.64 -26.17
C SER A 408 -19.51 1.17 -26.01
N ASN A 409 -18.54 2.09 -26.04
CA ASN A 409 -17.14 1.80 -25.80
C ASN A 409 -16.89 1.40 -24.33
N ALA A 410 -15.97 0.48 -24.11
CA ALA A 410 -15.50 0.17 -22.76
C ALA A 410 -14.75 1.38 -22.17
N LEU A 411 -14.90 1.59 -20.85
CA LEU A 411 -14.22 2.67 -20.12
C LEU A 411 -12.70 2.60 -20.34
N HIS A 412 -12.13 3.65 -20.93
CA HIS A 412 -10.69 3.67 -21.24
C HIS A 412 -9.85 4.05 -20.01
N LEU A 413 -8.77 3.33 -19.79
CA LEU A 413 -7.87 3.45 -18.63
C LEU A 413 -6.51 4.02 -19.07
N ASN A 414 -6.37 5.33 -18.90
CA ASN A 414 -5.29 6.15 -19.46
C ASN A 414 -3.92 5.91 -18.80
N GLU A 415 -3.87 5.28 -17.64
CA GLU A 415 -2.63 5.15 -16.87
C GLU A 415 -1.62 4.22 -17.58
N VAL A 416 -0.38 4.68 -17.71
CA VAL A 416 0.68 3.95 -18.41
C VAL A 416 1.71 3.36 -17.44
N LYS A 417 2.12 4.11 -16.41
CA LYS A 417 3.15 3.65 -15.46
C LYS A 417 2.56 2.62 -14.50
N ASN A 418 3.38 1.64 -14.11
CA ASN A 418 3.03 0.62 -13.12
C ASN A 418 2.32 1.12 -11.88
N ILE A 419 2.90 2.14 -11.24
CA ILE A 419 2.36 2.70 -10.00
C ILE A 419 0.99 3.34 -10.19
N ASP A 420 0.69 3.80 -11.41
CA ASP A 420 -0.55 4.50 -11.72
C ASP A 420 -1.62 3.49 -12.16
N TYR A 421 -1.35 2.64 -13.16
CA TYR A 421 -2.37 1.71 -13.66
C TYR A 421 -2.74 0.62 -12.64
N CYS A 422 -1.85 0.30 -11.69
CA CYS A 422 -2.21 -0.64 -10.64
C CYS A 422 -3.30 -0.10 -9.71
N ASN A 423 -3.52 1.22 -9.70
CA ASN A 423 -4.61 1.83 -8.96
C ASN A 423 -5.98 1.47 -9.56
N ASN A 424 -6.03 1.11 -10.86
CA ASN A 424 -7.28 0.68 -11.50
C ASN A 424 -7.80 -0.62 -10.88
N PHE A 425 -6.93 -1.53 -10.44
CA PHE A 425 -7.33 -2.78 -9.80
C PHE A 425 -7.85 -2.59 -8.37
N THR A 426 -7.36 -1.57 -7.66
CA THR A 426 -7.67 -1.32 -6.24
C THR A 426 -8.76 -0.25 -6.06
N ASN A 427 -9.24 0.35 -7.15
CA ASN A 427 -10.33 1.31 -7.14
C ASN A 427 -11.58 0.69 -6.48
N PRO A 428 -12.22 1.38 -5.52
CA PRO A 428 -13.39 0.86 -4.80
C PRO A 428 -14.62 0.57 -5.69
N LEU A 429 -14.77 1.23 -6.84
CA LEU A 429 -15.90 0.94 -7.74
C LEU A 429 -15.88 -0.49 -8.30
N ASN A 430 -14.70 -1.14 -8.36
CA ASN A 430 -14.62 -2.53 -8.79
C ASN A 430 -15.47 -3.47 -7.93
N TYR A 431 -15.75 -3.14 -6.66
CA TYR A 431 -16.56 -3.99 -5.79
C TYR A 431 -18.05 -3.90 -6.10
N LEU A 432 -18.52 -2.87 -6.82
CA LEU A 432 -19.88 -2.86 -7.36
C LEU A 432 -20.10 -4.02 -8.34
N CYS A 433 -19.06 -4.48 -9.04
CA CYS A 433 -19.12 -5.67 -9.89
C CYS A 433 -19.32 -6.99 -9.11
N LEU A 434 -19.20 -6.95 -7.78
CA LEU A 434 -19.54 -8.07 -6.89
C LEU A 434 -20.86 -7.83 -6.17
N LEU A 435 -21.09 -6.59 -5.70
CA LEU A 435 -22.20 -6.27 -4.81
C LEU A 435 -23.51 -5.99 -5.55
N ASP A 436 -23.45 -5.42 -6.76
CA ASP A 436 -24.62 -5.19 -7.61
C ASP A 436 -24.91 -6.41 -8.50
N GLU A 437 -26.17 -6.84 -8.53
CA GLU A 437 -26.58 -8.03 -9.26
C GLU A 437 -26.45 -7.86 -10.78
N THR A 438 -26.75 -6.67 -11.31
CA THR A 438 -26.71 -6.39 -12.75
C THR A 438 -25.27 -6.43 -13.26
N LEU A 439 -24.34 -5.81 -12.54
CA LEU A 439 -22.92 -5.86 -12.86
C LEU A 439 -22.33 -7.27 -12.65
N LEU A 440 -22.73 -7.98 -11.59
CA LEU A 440 -22.28 -9.34 -11.36
C LEU A 440 -22.73 -10.29 -12.48
N LYS A 441 -23.96 -10.15 -12.99
CA LYS A 441 -24.42 -10.88 -14.18
C LYS A 441 -23.52 -10.63 -15.39
N LYS A 442 -23.09 -9.38 -15.63
CA LYS A 442 -22.11 -9.06 -16.69
C LYS A 442 -20.76 -9.74 -16.47
N VAL A 443 -20.27 -9.79 -15.23
CA VAL A 443 -19.02 -10.50 -14.88
C VAL A 443 -19.14 -11.99 -15.17
N VAL A 444 -20.21 -12.64 -14.70
CA VAL A 444 -20.43 -14.09 -14.88
C VAL A 444 -20.63 -14.45 -16.35
N ALA A 445 -21.30 -13.60 -17.12
CA ALA A 445 -21.47 -13.79 -18.56
C ALA A 445 -20.15 -13.77 -19.34
N GLN A 446 -19.12 -13.04 -18.84
CA GLN A 446 -17.79 -12.99 -19.44
C GLN A 446 -16.84 -14.11 -18.95
N ALA A 447 -17.28 -14.95 -17.99
CA ALA A 447 -16.45 -16.02 -17.46
C ALA A 447 -16.11 -17.06 -18.53
N LYS A 448 -14.84 -17.46 -18.59
CA LYS A 448 -14.31 -18.47 -19.52
C LYS A 448 -14.56 -19.88 -19.00
N ASP A 449 -14.50 -20.05 -17.69
CA ASP A 449 -14.74 -21.33 -17.04
C ASP A 449 -16.25 -21.53 -16.85
N LYS A 450 -16.81 -22.54 -17.51
CA LYS A 450 -18.24 -22.86 -17.44
C LYS A 450 -18.71 -23.23 -16.03
N SER A 451 -17.81 -23.70 -15.15
CA SER A 451 -18.15 -23.97 -13.75
C SER A 451 -18.56 -22.70 -12.99
N ILE A 452 -18.11 -21.52 -13.44
CA ILE A 452 -18.52 -20.25 -12.85
C ILE A 452 -19.99 -19.95 -13.12
N GLN A 453 -20.50 -20.31 -14.29
CA GLN A 453 -21.93 -20.15 -14.58
C GLN A 453 -22.77 -21.03 -13.65
N GLN A 454 -22.30 -22.25 -13.33
CA GLN A 454 -22.98 -23.18 -12.42
C GLN A 454 -23.09 -22.64 -10.97
N LEU A 455 -22.24 -21.69 -10.57
CA LEU A 455 -22.30 -21.05 -9.24
C LEU A 455 -23.50 -20.11 -9.09
N PHE A 456 -23.94 -19.50 -10.19
CA PHE A 456 -24.89 -18.40 -10.19
C PHE A 456 -26.14 -18.67 -11.01
N TYR A 457 -26.11 -19.69 -11.87
CA TYR A 457 -27.26 -20.17 -12.62
C TYR A 457 -27.58 -21.61 -12.21
N ASP A 458 -28.85 -21.96 -12.21
CA ASP A 458 -29.29 -23.35 -12.06
C ASP A 458 -29.15 -24.14 -13.37
N THR A 459 -29.49 -25.43 -13.33
CA THR A 459 -29.45 -26.32 -14.50
C THR A 459 -30.41 -25.91 -15.62
N SER A 460 -31.40 -25.07 -15.32
CA SER A 460 -32.37 -24.52 -16.28
C SER A 460 -31.93 -23.16 -16.84
N GLY A 461 -30.79 -22.62 -16.38
CA GLY A 461 -30.27 -21.33 -16.82
C GLY A 461 -30.89 -20.12 -16.12
N VAL A 462 -31.60 -20.32 -15.01
CA VAL A 462 -32.20 -19.25 -14.21
C VAL A 462 -31.20 -18.74 -13.18
N TRP A 463 -31.16 -17.42 -12.98
CA TRP A 463 -30.28 -16.78 -12.00
C TRP A 463 -30.68 -17.16 -10.57
N ARG A 464 -29.70 -17.58 -9.78
CA ARG A 464 -29.90 -17.95 -8.37
C ARG A 464 -29.97 -16.70 -7.50
N PRO A 465 -30.84 -16.67 -6.47
CA PRO A 465 -31.02 -15.49 -5.62
C PRO A 465 -29.81 -15.20 -4.71
N ASP A 466 -28.92 -16.16 -4.52
CA ASP A 466 -27.73 -16.07 -3.67
C ASP A 466 -26.52 -15.52 -4.45
N GLY A 467 -26.65 -14.26 -4.91
CA GLY A 467 -25.57 -13.50 -5.53
C GLY A 467 -24.41 -13.19 -4.56
N LEU A 468 -23.72 -12.07 -4.75
CA LEU A 468 -22.57 -11.69 -3.90
C LEU A 468 -22.77 -10.40 -3.08
N LYS A 469 -23.99 -9.86 -3.01
CA LYS A 469 -24.31 -8.62 -2.29
C LYS A 469 -23.98 -8.66 -0.79
N ASP A 470 -24.05 -9.84 -0.18
CA ASP A 470 -23.84 -10.05 1.26
C ASP A 470 -22.39 -10.35 1.63
N LEU A 471 -21.45 -10.18 0.68
CA LEU A 471 -20.03 -10.32 0.98
C LEU A 471 -19.61 -9.38 2.11
N LYS A 472 -18.92 -9.94 3.11
CA LYS A 472 -18.35 -9.18 4.20
C LYS A 472 -16.99 -8.60 3.81
N LEU A 473 -16.99 -7.40 3.25
CA LEU A 473 -15.80 -6.74 2.70
C LEU A 473 -15.26 -5.69 3.68
N CYS A 474 -13.95 -5.60 3.83
CA CYS A 474 -13.29 -4.47 4.48
C CYS A 474 -12.30 -3.81 3.52
N PHE A 475 -12.56 -2.57 3.15
CA PHE A 475 -11.66 -1.71 2.38
C PHE A 475 -10.56 -1.18 3.29
N ALA A 476 -9.42 -1.87 3.25
CA ALA A 476 -8.29 -1.51 4.09
C ALA A 476 -7.72 -0.15 3.68
N HIS A 477 -7.36 0.63 4.69
CA HIS A 477 -6.79 1.98 4.59
C HIS A 477 -7.74 3.08 4.10
N PHE A 478 -9.03 2.75 3.92
CA PHE A 478 -10.09 3.72 3.59
C PHE A 478 -9.73 4.67 2.43
N GLY A 479 -9.12 4.15 1.36
CA GLY A 479 -8.72 4.92 0.19
C GLY A 479 -7.34 5.59 0.28
N GLY A 480 -6.81 5.79 1.49
CA GLY A 480 -5.56 6.52 1.75
C GLY A 480 -5.76 7.98 2.17
N ASP A 481 -4.76 8.54 2.86
CA ASP A 481 -4.80 9.91 3.36
C ASP A 481 -4.84 10.95 2.22
N ASP A 482 -4.32 10.61 1.05
CA ASP A 482 -4.40 11.42 -0.16
C ASP A 482 -5.84 11.57 -0.68
N GLN A 483 -6.67 10.53 -0.56
CA GLN A 483 -8.06 10.57 -1.00
C GLN A 483 -8.94 11.34 -0.02
N TRP A 484 -8.64 11.28 1.28
CA TRP A 484 -9.28 12.10 2.30
C TRP A 484 -8.96 13.59 2.12
N LYS A 485 -7.71 13.93 1.81
CA LYS A 485 -7.32 15.32 1.47
C LYS A 485 -8.01 15.80 0.20
N ARG A 486 -8.10 14.94 -0.82
CA ARG A 486 -8.83 15.27 -2.06
C ARG A 486 -10.30 15.58 -1.77
N PHE A 487 -10.98 14.80 -0.92
CA PHE A 487 -12.34 15.11 -0.48
C PHE A 487 -12.45 16.51 0.12
N LEU A 488 -11.52 16.86 1.04
CA LEU A 488 -11.49 18.18 1.70
C LEU A 488 -11.15 19.35 0.75
N GLU A 489 -10.53 19.08 -0.39
CA GLU A 489 -10.17 20.08 -1.41
C GLU A 489 -11.22 20.19 -2.53
N SER A 490 -12.18 19.25 -2.60
CA SER A 490 -13.13 19.07 -3.71
C SER A 490 -14.42 19.88 -3.55
N ASP A 491 -14.32 21.18 -3.25
CA ASP A 491 -15.47 22.07 -2.96
C ASP A 491 -16.47 22.23 -4.12
N ARG A 492 -16.03 21.92 -5.36
CA ARG A 492 -16.80 22.15 -6.60
C ARG A 492 -17.17 20.87 -7.35
N ASP A 493 -16.77 19.71 -6.85
CA ASP A 493 -17.09 18.44 -7.51
C ASP A 493 -18.52 17.99 -7.13
N ASN A 494 -19.33 17.68 -8.15
CA ASN A 494 -20.73 17.38 -7.93
C ASN A 494 -20.90 16.13 -7.03
N TYR A 495 -20.40 15.00 -7.50
CA TYR A 495 -20.62 13.72 -6.82
C TYR A 495 -19.98 13.68 -5.42
N THR A 496 -18.85 14.36 -5.22
CA THR A 496 -18.23 14.50 -3.90
C THR A 496 -19.17 15.16 -2.88
N THR A 497 -19.85 16.22 -3.29
CA THR A 497 -20.78 16.98 -2.44
C THR A 497 -22.04 16.18 -2.10
N GLN A 498 -22.40 15.17 -2.90
CA GLN A 498 -23.57 14.30 -2.62
C GLN A 498 -23.43 13.52 -1.30
N LEU A 499 -22.21 13.20 -0.86
CA LEU A 499 -22.01 12.58 0.46
C LEU A 499 -22.46 13.50 1.60
N ILE A 500 -22.32 14.82 1.44
CA ILE A 500 -22.75 15.82 2.41
C ILE A 500 -24.25 16.06 2.29
N LEU A 501 -24.78 16.18 1.07
CA LEU A 501 -26.19 16.49 0.80
C LEU A 501 -27.12 15.30 1.08
N GLN A 502 -26.63 14.07 0.87
CA GLN A 502 -27.39 12.83 1.02
C GLN A 502 -26.69 11.88 2.02
N PRO A 503 -26.58 12.25 3.31
CA PRO A 503 -25.75 11.54 4.28
C PRO A 503 -26.20 10.09 4.56
N GLN A 504 -27.42 9.72 4.18
CA GLN A 504 -27.93 8.36 4.36
C GLN A 504 -27.58 7.40 3.22
N LYS A 505 -27.17 7.91 2.05
CA LYS A 505 -26.94 7.10 0.84
C LYS A 505 -25.60 7.40 0.15
N GLY A 506 -25.15 8.66 0.19
CA GLY A 506 -24.01 9.14 -0.58
C GLY A 506 -24.36 9.26 -2.06
N ILE A 507 -23.42 8.88 -2.93
CA ILE A 507 -23.65 8.84 -4.38
C ILE A 507 -24.54 7.63 -4.72
N ASP A 508 -25.70 7.86 -5.34
CA ASP A 508 -26.38 6.79 -6.08
C ASP A 508 -25.55 6.42 -7.32
N PHE A 509 -25.09 5.19 -7.45
CA PHE A 509 -24.20 4.79 -8.54
C PHE A 509 -24.90 4.56 -9.89
N PHE A 510 -26.23 4.39 -9.91
CA PHE A 510 -26.98 3.93 -11.08
C PHE A 510 -28.10 4.88 -11.50
N GLU A 511 -28.69 5.59 -10.56
CA GLU A 511 -29.77 6.55 -10.79
C GLU A 511 -29.29 8.00 -10.56
N ASN A 512 -29.98 8.95 -11.18
CA ASN A 512 -29.86 10.36 -10.87
C ASN A 512 -30.75 10.74 -9.66
N VAL A 513 -30.74 12.01 -9.23
CA VAL A 513 -31.52 12.46 -8.07
C VAL A 513 -33.03 12.41 -8.35
N SER A 514 -33.41 12.48 -9.63
CA SER A 514 -34.79 12.28 -10.08
C SER A 514 -35.22 10.79 -10.13
N GLY A 515 -34.34 9.84 -9.79
CA GLY A 515 -34.63 8.39 -9.80
C GLY A 515 -34.61 7.74 -11.19
N ASN A 516 -34.11 8.44 -12.22
CA ASN A 516 -33.96 7.90 -13.56
C ASN A 516 -32.58 7.24 -13.73
N PRO A 517 -32.46 6.14 -14.52
CA PRO A 517 -31.17 5.55 -14.84
C PRO A 517 -30.20 6.58 -15.44
N SER A 518 -28.96 6.58 -14.96
CA SER A 518 -27.89 7.49 -15.39
C SER A 518 -26.74 6.68 -16.01
N PRO A 519 -26.89 6.20 -17.25
CA PRO A 519 -25.89 5.35 -17.86
C PRO A 519 -24.65 6.18 -18.24
N GLY A 520 -23.45 5.63 -18.04
CA GLY A 520 -22.18 6.36 -18.17
C GLY A 520 -21.72 7.10 -16.90
N LYS A 521 -22.57 7.23 -15.88
CA LYS A 521 -22.23 7.86 -14.58
C LYS A 521 -21.02 7.21 -13.90
N LEU A 522 -20.94 5.88 -13.90
CA LEU A 522 -19.82 5.14 -13.31
C LEU A 522 -18.45 5.53 -13.91
N ALA A 523 -18.39 5.83 -15.20
CA ALA A 523 -17.16 6.29 -15.86
C ALA A 523 -16.70 7.65 -15.32
N TYR A 524 -17.65 8.57 -15.12
CA TYR A 524 -17.35 9.88 -14.54
C TYR A 524 -16.89 9.74 -13.09
N VAL A 525 -17.64 8.99 -12.27
CA VAL A 525 -17.28 8.74 -10.87
C VAL A 525 -15.89 8.11 -10.77
N TRP A 526 -15.56 7.15 -11.63
CA TRP A 526 -14.25 6.52 -11.69
C TRP A 526 -13.11 7.52 -11.92
N LYS A 527 -13.30 8.47 -12.84
CA LYS A 527 -12.26 9.41 -13.28
C LYS A 527 -12.11 10.61 -12.33
N HIS A 528 -13.21 11.10 -11.78
CA HIS A 528 -13.25 12.45 -11.18
C HIS A 528 -13.51 12.47 -9.67
N VAL A 529 -14.07 11.42 -9.09
CA VAL A 529 -14.44 11.40 -7.67
C VAL A 529 -13.31 10.82 -6.82
N ASP A 530 -13.18 11.30 -5.59
CA ASP A 530 -12.24 10.77 -4.61
C ASP A 530 -12.73 9.41 -4.05
N TRP A 531 -11.79 8.58 -3.58
CA TRP A 531 -12.16 7.26 -3.09
C TRP A 531 -12.81 7.28 -1.71
N TYR A 532 -12.64 8.33 -0.90
CA TYR A 532 -13.31 8.43 0.39
C TYR A 532 -14.83 8.54 0.20
N THR A 533 -15.27 9.40 -0.72
CA THR A 533 -16.68 9.54 -1.11
C THR A 533 -17.27 8.24 -1.65
N ILE A 534 -16.56 7.59 -2.57
CA ILE A 534 -17.00 6.32 -3.16
C ILE A 534 -17.13 5.25 -2.08
N ILE A 535 -16.13 5.09 -1.21
CA ILE A 535 -16.15 4.09 -0.15
C ILE A 535 -17.29 4.35 0.84
N CYS A 536 -17.47 5.61 1.29
CA CYS A 536 -18.58 5.94 2.18
C CYS A 536 -19.93 5.63 1.55
N SER A 537 -20.11 5.95 0.26
CA SER A 537 -21.35 5.68 -0.47
C SER A 537 -21.63 4.17 -0.58
N ILE A 538 -20.61 3.35 -0.87
CA ILE A 538 -20.75 1.88 -0.86
C ILE A 538 -21.08 1.38 0.56
N MET A 539 -20.41 1.88 1.60
CA MET A 539 -20.69 1.51 2.99
C MET A 539 -22.12 1.90 3.42
N LEU A 540 -22.68 2.99 2.92
CA LEU A 540 -24.06 3.40 3.21
C LEU A 540 -25.08 2.49 2.51
N GLN A 541 -24.77 2.05 1.28
CA GLN A 541 -25.70 1.27 0.45
C GLN A 541 -25.65 -0.26 0.69
N TYR A 542 -24.55 -0.78 1.24
CA TYR A 542 -24.36 -2.21 1.46
C TYR A 542 -24.03 -2.52 2.93
N ASP A 543 -24.79 -3.41 3.56
CA ASP A 543 -24.73 -3.68 5.00
C ASP A 543 -23.42 -4.29 5.47
N ASN A 544 -22.83 -5.16 4.65
CA ASN A 544 -21.64 -5.94 4.99
C ASN A 544 -20.32 -5.34 4.48
N VAL A 545 -20.31 -4.04 4.14
CA VAL A 545 -19.10 -3.34 3.68
C VAL A 545 -18.54 -2.44 4.79
N TYR A 546 -17.28 -2.67 5.12
CA TYR A 546 -16.52 -1.99 6.17
C TYR A 546 -15.32 -1.26 5.56
N ALA A 547 -14.72 -0.36 6.32
CA ALA A 547 -13.41 0.20 6.00
C ALA A 547 -12.54 0.29 7.26
N ASP A 548 -11.27 -0.04 7.13
CA ASP A 548 -10.31 0.18 8.23
C ASP A 548 -9.53 1.47 8.03
N ILE A 549 -9.19 2.12 9.13
CA ILE A 549 -8.40 3.37 9.13
C ILE A 549 -6.90 3.11 9.26
N SER A 550 -6.43 1.88 9.03
CA SER A 550 -5.01 1.57 9.13
C SER A 550 -4.20 2.33 8.06
N TYR A 551 -2.90 2.51 8.27
CA TYR A 551 -2.03 3.36 7.42
C TYR A 551 -2.29 4.87 7.47
N ILE A 552 -3.55 5.33 7.55
CA ILE A 552 -3.87 6.77 7.51
C ILE A 552 -3.70 7.49 8.87
N LEU A 553 -3.70 6.73 9.99
CA LEU A 553 -3.64 7.27 11.38
C LEU A 553 -2.42 8.13 11.73
N HIS A 554 -1.39 8.14 10.88
CA HIS A 554 -0.20 8.93 11.16
C HIS A 554 -0.40 10.42 10.89
N ASP A 555 -1.38 10.79 10.07
CA ASP A 555 -1.70 12.17 9.74
C ASP A 555 -2.72 12.75 10.74
N ALA A 556 -2.45 13.94 11.28
CA ALA A 556 -3.38 14.60 12.20
C ALA A 556 -4.56 15.25 11.46
N ILE A 557 -4.39 15.56 10.17
CA ILE A 557 -5.39 16.26 9.35
C ILE A 557 -6.65 15.41 9.15
N ILE A 558 -6.54 14.08 9.24
CA ILE A 558 -7.68 13.17 9.02
C ILE A 558 -8.62 13.05 10.23
N LEU A 559 -8.19 13.46 11.44
CA LEU A 559 -8.98 13.26 12.66
C LEU A 559 -10.34 13.99 12.66
N PRO A 560 -10.45 15.27 12.23
CA PRO A 560 -11.74 15.95 12.14
C PRO A 560 -12.71 15.24 11.17
N LEU A 561 -12.22 14.83 9.99
CA LEU A 561 -13.04 14.12 9.01
C LEU A 561 -13.48 12.76 9.55
N LEU A 562 -12.60 12.03 10.26
CA LEU A 562 -12.96 10.77 10.90
C LEU A 562 -14.10 10.96 11.92
N LYS A 563 -14.05 12.02 12.73
CA LYS A 563 -15.15 12.34 13.66
C LYS A 563 -16.46 12.60 12.93
N GLN A 564 -16.40 13.35 11.83
CA GLN A 564 -17.58 13.57 10.99
C GLN A 564 -18.11 12.24 10.43
N THR A 565 -17.24 11.33 9.96
CA THR A 565 -17.65 9.98 9.55
C THR A 565 -18.32 9.21 10.71
N LEU A 566 -17.78 9.30 11.93
CA LEU A 566 -18.31 8.60 13.10
C LEU A 566 -19.58 9.24 13.69
N SER A 567 -19.93 10.46 13.30
CA SER A 567 -21.23 11.06 13.63
C SER A 567 -22.39 10.55 12.78
N ASN A 568 -22.10 9.86 11.67
CA ASN A 568 -23.12 9.24 10.84
C ASN A 568 -23.47 7.84 11.38
N ASP A 569 -24.76 7.60 11.64
CA ASP A 569 -25.23 6.38 12.31
C ASP A 569 -24.95 5.08 11.53
N ASN A 570 -24.96 5.16 10.20
CA ASN A 570 -24.75 4.00 9.32
C ASN A 570 -23.25 3.77 9.01
N LEU A 571 -22.44 4.84 8.98
CA LEU A 571 -21.00 4.71 8.78
C LEU A 571 -20.27 4.31 10.07
N LYS A 572 -20.66 4.86 11.23
CA LYS A 572 -19.94 4.65 12.50
C LYS A 572 -19.82 3.19 12.90
N THR A 573 -20.77 2.34 12.49
CA THR A 573 -20.79 0.90 12.78
C THR A 573 -19.93 0.07 11.81
N LYS A 574 -19.46 0.70 10.73
CA LYS A 574 -18.72 0.05 9.63
C LYS A 574 -17.24 0.47 9.55
N VAL A 575 -16.79 1.37 10.44
CA VAL A 575 -15.38 1.78 10.55
C VAL A 575 -14.61 0.90 11.53
N LEU A 576 -13.44 0.40 11.12
CA LEU A 576 -12.61 -0.52 11.92
C LEU A 576 -11.26 0.09 12.28
N TYR A 577 -10.82 -0.13 13.52
CA TYR A 577 -9.46 0.20 13.94
C TYR A 577 -8.43 -0.83 13.44
N GLY A 578 -7.33 -0.32 12.87
CA GLY A 578 -6.19 -1.13 12.46
C GLY A 578 -4.90 -0.32 12.48
N SER A 579 -3.76 -0.98 12.70
CA SER A 579 -2.46 -0.31 12.82
C SER A 579 -1.61 -0.32 11.54
N ASP A 580 -1.82 -1.32 10.68
CA ASP A 580 -0.89 -1.69 9.59
C ASP A 580 0.56 -1.89 10.10
N PHE A 581 0.68 -2.50 11.29
CA PHE A 581 1.97 -2.88 11.86
C PHE A 581 2.70 -3.83 10.91
N TYR A 582 4.00 -3.77 10.70
CA TYR A 582 4.96 -2.75 11.11
C TYR A 582 5.28 -1.78 9.97
N VAL A 583 4.49 -1.80 8.89
CA VAL A 583 4.76 -1.09 7.64
C VAL A 583 4.72 0.42 7.86
N VAL A 584 3.84 0.91 8.74
CA VAL A 584 3.67 2.33 9.11
C VAL A 584 4.68 2.81 10.16
N ARG A 585 5.56 1.94 10.67
CA ARG A 585 6.51 2.32 11.75
C ARG A 585 7.51 3.39 11.34
N ASN A 586 7.68 3.65 10.04
CA ASN A 586 8.44 4.79 9.55
C ASN A 586 7.81 6.14 9.92
N HIS A 587 6.49 6.21 10.12
CA HIS A 587 5.79 7.42 10.51
C HIS A 587 5.62 7.52 12.04
N LYS A 588 5.04 6.50 12.69
CA LYS A 588 4.80 6.48 14.15
C LYS A 588 4.89 5.05 14.70
N SER A 589 5.26 4.89 15.98
CA SER A 589 5.12 3.59 16.67
C SER A 589 3.66 3.28 16.97
N ASP A 590 3.25 2.00 17.03
CA ASP A 590 1.85 1.63 17.32
C ASP A 590 1.36 2.18 18.66
N LYS A 591 2.21 2.19 19.68
CA LYS A 591 1.85 2.81 20.97
C LYS A 591 1.53 4.30 20.83
N ALA A 592 2.18 4.99 19.88
CA ALA A 592 1.92 6.40 19.60
C ALA A 592 0.64 6.54 18.76
N ILE A 593 0.44 5.69 17.75
CA ILE A 593 -0.81 5.64 16.98
C ILE A 593 -2.01 5.41 17.90
N LEU A 594 -1.92 4.45 18.81
CA LEU A 594 -2.95 4.16 19.80
C LEU A 594 -3.20 5.34 20.75
N ALA A 595 -2.13 5.98 21.24
CA ALA A 595 -2.24 7.16 22.10
C ALA A 595 -2.88 8.34 21.38
N ASP A 596 -2.45 8.64 20.16
CA ASP A 596 -2.97 9.72 19.32
C ASP A 596 -4.45 9.50 19.01
N MET A 597 -4.88 8.25 18.74
CA MET A 597 -6.29 7.93 18.54
C MET A 597 -7.13 8.11 19.79
N ARG A 598 -6.63 7.68 20.95
CA ARG A 598 -7.33 7.87 22.22
C ARG A 598 -7.37 9.33 22.68
N ALA A 599 -6.42 10.16 22.21
CA ALA A 599 -6.44 11.59 22.45
C ALA A 599 -7.33 12.33 21.45
N GLY A 600 -7.35 11.88 20.19
CA GLY A 600 -8.12 12.49 19.11
C GLY A 600 -9.61 12.19 19.18
N LEU A 601 -10.00 10.97 19.58
CA LEU A 601 -11.38 10.50 19.67
C LEU A 601 -11.88 10.49 21.12
N THR A 602 -13.20 10.59 21.29
CA THR A 602 -13.85 10.28 22.56
C THR A 602 -13.72 8.79 22.89
N GLU A 603 -13.91 8.43 24.16
CA GLU A 603 -13.84 7.03 24.57
C GLU A 603 -14.90 6.16 23.87
N HIS A 604 -16.10 6.71 23.67
CA HIS A 604 -17.19 6.02 22.97
C HIS A 604 -16.86 5.78 21.49
N GLU A 605 -16.37 6.81 20.78
CA GLU A 605 -15.95 6.69 19.37
C GLU A 605 -14.83 5.65 19.21
N PHE A 606 -13.81 5.67 20.08
CA PHE A 606 -12.73 4.70 20.04
C PHE A 606 -13.23 3.28 20.36
N ASP A 607 -14.09 3.11 21.37
CA ASP A 607 -14.66 1.82 21.72
C ASP A 607 -15.52 1.26 20.58
N GLN A 608 -16.27 2.10 19.85
CA GLN A 608 -17.03 1.69 18.67
C GLN A 608 -16.14 1.03 17.62
N ILE A 609 -15.09 1.72 17.17
CA ILE A 609 -14.24 1.24 16.06
C ILE A 609 -13.23 0.15 16.48
N ALA A 610 -12.84 0.11 17.75
CA ALA A 610 -11.76 -0.75 18.23
C ALA A 610 -12.24 -1.92 19.10
N ARG A 611 -13.51 -1.91 19.56
CA ARG A 611 -14.07 -3.01 20.36
C ARG A 611 -15.34 -3.57 19.75
N TYR A 612 -16.32 -2.75 19.39
CA TYR A 612 -17.63 -3.26 18.98
C TYR A 612 -17.68 -3.66 17.49
N ASN A 613 -17.35 -2.76 16.56
CA ASN A 613 -17.41 -3.06 15.12
C ASN A 613 -16.54 -4.25 14.69
N PRO A 614 -15.29 -4.39 15.17
CA PRO A 614 -14.45 -5.55 14.84
C PRO A 614 -15.07 -6.89 15.18
N ARG A 615 -15.92 -6.97 16.22
CA ARG A 615 -16.58 -8.22 16.62
C ARG A 615 -17.64 -8.63 15.59
N GLY A 616 -18.45 -7.69 15.11
CA GLY A 616 -19.39 -7.93 14.02
C GLY A 616 -18.68 -8.32 12.72
N TYR A 617 -17.57 -7.64 12.41
CA TYR A 617 -16.75 -7.98 11.24
C TYR A 617 -16.16 -9.41 11.32
N LEU A 618 -15.64 -9.81 12.47
CA LEU A 618 -14.99 -11.11 12.66
C LEU A 618 -15.93 -12.25 13.12
N ASN A 619 -17.24 -12.01 13.23
CA ASN A 619 -18.22 -12.93 13.82
C ASN A 619 -17.85 -13.40 15.24
N LEU A 620 -17.26 -12.51 16.04
CA LEU A 620 -16.95 -12.80 17.44
C LEU A 620 -18.19 -12.55 18.31
N PRO A 621 -18.33 -13.24 19.45
CA PRO A 621 -19.43 -13.02 20.37
C PRO A 621 -19.59 -11.55 20.76
N THR A 622 -20.83 -11.07 20.77
CA THR A 622 -21.19 -9.79 21.37
C THR A 622 -20.95 -9.86 22.88
N PHE A 623 -20.48 -8.76 23.45
CA PHE A 623 -19.97 -8.69 24.83
C PHE A 623 -20.90 -7.86 25.71
#